data_AF-A0AAW8KJA6-F1
#
_entry.id   AF-A0AAW8KJA6-F1
#
_cell.length_a   1.000
_cell.length_b   1.000
_cell.length_c   1.000
_cell.angle_alpha   90.00
_cell.angle_beta   90.00
_cell.angle_gamma   90.00
#
_symmetry.space_group_name_H-M   'P 1'
#
loop_
_entity.id
_entity.type
_entity.pdbx_description
1 polymer ?
#
loop_
_entity_poly.entity_id
_entity_poly.type
_entity_poly.pdbx_seq_one_letter_code
_entity_poly.pdbx_strand_id
1 'polypeptide(L)'
;FEIHKKYMDIQIDIEGTELICIGLGEAKELTPFSGDFGTVTVENSSTCIMGPGRFIICMAKEPHLPSATASEDLHLKKCVIK
;
A
#
# COMPACT_ATOMS: atom_id res chain seq x y z
N PHE A 1 1.03 -6.66 4.93
CA PHE A 1 0.26 -5.89 3.94
C PHE A 1 -1.03 -5.46 4.59
N GLU A 2 -1.44 -4.22 4.38
CA GLU A 2 -2.80 -3.79 4.65
C GLU A 2 -3.72 -4.17 3.48
N ILE A 3 -5.02 -4.29 3.75
CA ILE A 3 -6.04 -4.61 2.77
C ILE A 3 -7.35 -3.93 3.19
N HIS A 4 -8.10 -3.44 2.20
CA HIS A 4 -9.41 -2.81 2.36
C HIS A 4 -10.49 -3.65 1.69
N LYS A 5 -11.73 -3.65 2.20
CA LYS A 5 -12.85 -4.43 1.64
C LYS A 5 -13.94 -3.56 1.01
N LYS A 6 -14.07 -2.30 1.41
CA LYS A 6 -15.10 -1.35 0.99
C LYS A 6 -14.52 -0.28 0.06
N TYR A 7 -13.39 0.30 0.41
CA TYR A 7 -12.74 1.34 -0.38
C TYR A 7 -11.55 0.80 -1.15
N MET A 8 -11.28 1.44 -2.29
CA MET A 8 -9.98 1.37 -2.95
C MET A 8 -9.13 2.52 -2.43
N ASP A 9 -7.82 2.44 -2.67
CA ASP A 9 -6.89 3.50 -2.35
C ASP A 9 -6.31 4.07 -3.63
N ILE A 10 -6.36 5.39 -3.79
CA ILE A 10 -5.48 6.11 -4.72
C ILE A 10 -4.40 6.78 -3.89
N GLN A 11 -3.21 6.18 -3.90
CA GLN A 11 -2.06 6.67 -3.15
C GLN A 11 -1.19 7.54 -4.05
N ILE A 12 -0.86 8.76 -3.59
CA ILE A 12 -0.13 9.77 -4.36
C ILE A 12 0.99 10.34 -3.49
N ASP A 13 2.23 10.25 -3.97
CA ASP A 13 3.36 10.93 -3.35
C ASP A 13 3.35 12.42 -3.72
N ILE A 14 3.39 13.30 -2.72
CA ILE A 14 3.43 14.76 -2.90
C ILE A 14 4.88 15.26 -2.78
N GLU A 15 5.59 14.83 -1.75
CA GLU A 15 7.02 15.09 -1.52
C GLU A 15 7.68 13.81 -1.03
N GLY A 16 8.96 13.60 -1.35
CA GLY A 16 9.67 12.36 -0.99
C GLY A 16 9.42 11.22 -1.97
N THR A 17 9.83 10.01 -1.59
CA THR A 17 9.78 8.81 -2.43
C THR A 17 9.47 7.61 -1.53
N GLU A 18 8.42 6.86 -1.85
CA GLU A 18 8.18 5.57 -1.21
C GLU A 18 8.47 4.39 -2.14
N LEU A 19 8.77 3.24 -1.53
CA LEU A 19 8.56 1.95 -2.15
C LEU A 19 7.16 1.49 -1.74
N ILE A 20 6.32 1.11 -2.70
CA ILE A 20 5.07 0.42 -2.42
C ILE A 20 5.18 -1.04 -2.86
N CYS A 21 4.78 -1.95 -1.98
CA CYS A 21 4.69 -3.37 -2.30
C CYS A 21 3.21 -3.73 -2.54
N ILE A 22 2.93 -4.46 -3.62
CA ILE A 22 1.61 -5.03 -3.93
C ILE A 22 1.69 -6.54 -3.73
N GLY A 23 0.82 -7.06 -2.87
CA GLY A 23 0.73 -8.49 -2.61
C GLY A 23 0.06 -9.21 -3.77
N LEU A 24 0.58 -10.38 -4.12
CA LEU A 24 0.10 -11.21 -5.22
C LEU A 24 -0.44 -12.55 -4.69
N GLY A 25 -1.46 -13.07 -5.35
CA GLY A 25 -2.06 -14.35 -5.02
C GLY A 25 -2.96 -14.29 -3.79
N GLU A 26 -3.09 -15.43 -3.09
CA GLU A 26 -3.95 -15.52 -1.91
C GLU A 26 -3.35 -14.79 -0.70
N ALA A 27 -4.19 -14.02 -0.04
CA ALA A 27 -3.85 -13.32 1.20
C ALA A 27 -4.41 -14.08 2.41
N LYS A 28 -3.57 -14.28 3.43
CA LYS A 28 -3.97 -14.93 4.69
C LYS A 28 -4.11 -13.88 5.77
N GLU A 29 -5.26 -13.86 6.44
CA GLU A 29 -5.55 -12.93 7.53
C GLU A 29 -4.55 -13.13 8.67
N LEU A 30 -3.83 -12.06 9.02
CA LEU A 30 -2.87 -12.06 10.11
C LEU A 30 -3.53 -11.59 11.42
N THR A 31 -4.42 -10.62 11.30
CA THR A 31 -5.19 -10.06 12.42
C THR A 31 -6.65 -9.90 12.02
N PRO A 32 -7.59 -10.02 12.99
CA PRO A 32 -9.00 -9.83 12.74
C PRO A 32 -9.29 -8.51 12.02
N PHE A 33 -10.03 -8.59 10.91
CA PHE A 33 -10.50 -7.41 10.19
C PHE A 33 -11.36 -6.49 11.09
N SER A 34 -11.11 -5.18 11.05
CA SER A 34 -11.87 -4.19 11.81
C SER A 34 -12.17 -2.96 10.97
N GLY A 35 -13.45 -2.55 10.93
CA GLY A 35 -13.90 -1.47 10.07
C GLY A 35 -13.70 -1.80 8.58
N ASP A 36 -12.93 -0.98 7.87
CA ASP A 36 -12.49 -1.25 6.49
C ASP A 36 -11.00 -1.59 6.37
N PHE A 37 -10.37 -2.03 7.46
CA PHE A 37 -8.95 -2.31 7.47
C PHE A 37 -8.68 -3.72 8.00
N GLY A 38 -7.73 -4.41 7.38
CA GLY A 38 -7.18 -5.64 7.90
C GLY A 38 -5.70 -5.77 7.57
N THR A 39 -5.01 -6.67 8.28
CA THR A 39 -3.62 -7.02 8.00
C THR A 39 -3.55 -8.45 7.51
N VAL A 40 -2.82 -8.66 6.41
CA VAL A 40 -2.64 -9.95 5.78
C VAL A 40 -1.17 -10.25 5.50
N THR A 41 -0.85 -11.54 5.45
CA THR A 41 0.36 -12.06 4.82
C THR A 41 0.06 -12.51 3.39
N VAL A 42 1.06 -12.43 2.53
CA VAL A 42 1.00 -12.84 1.11
C VAL A 42 2.26 -13.63 0.79
N GLU A 43 2.15 -14.57 -0.14
CA GLU A 43 3.28 -15.43 -0.51
C GLU A 43 4.26 -14.73 -1.45
N ASN A 44 3.75 -13.89 -2.35
CA ASN A 44 4.55 -13.14 -3.32
C ASN A 44 4.13 -11.67 -3.32
N SER A 45 5.05 -10.80 -3.75
CA SER A 45 4.75 -9.40 -3.97
C SER A 45 5.51 -8.84 -5.17
N SER A 46 4.96 -7.79 -5.77
CA SER A 46 5.66 -6.89 -6.67
C SER A 46 5.92 -5.56 -5.99
N THR A 47 6.92 -4.81 -6.43
CA THR A 47 7.27 -3.53 -5.85
C THR A 47 7.35 -2.43 -6.91
N CYS A 48 7.09 -1.20 -6.50
CA CYS A 48 7.23 -0.01 -7.32
C CYS A 48 7.87 1.11 -6.50
N ILE A 49 8.87 1.77 -7.05
CA ILE A 49 9.41 3.02 -6.47
C ILE A 49 8.54 4.17 -6.99
N MET A 50 7.79 4.75 -6.07
CA MET A 50 6.98 5.94 -6.27
C MET A 50 7.84 7.19 -6.06
N GLY A 51 7.27 8.35 -6.32
CA GLY A 51 7.95 9.63 -6.19
C GLY A 51 6.99 10.76 -6.53
N PRO A 52 7.40 12.03 -6.40
CA PRO A 52 6.48 13.15 -6.42
C PRO A 52 5.60 13.17 -7.68
N GLY A 53 4.28 13.24 -7.49
CA GLY A 53 3.27 13.25 -8.55
C GLY A 53 2.91 11.88 -9.14
N ARG A 54 3.62 10.80 -8.78
CA ARG A 54 3.21 9.44 -9.16
C ARG A 54 2.09 8.97 -8.26
N PHE A 55 1.16 8.21 -8.84
CA PHE A 55 0.09 7.57 -8.12
C PHE A 55 -0.07 6.10 -8.48
N ILE A 56 -0.64 5.36 -7.56
CA ILE A 56 -1.04 3.97 -7.73
C ILE A 56 -2.46 3.79 -7.19
N ILE A 57 -3.23 2.95 -7.88
CA ILE A 57 -4.56 2.55 -7.46
C ILE A 57 -4.43 1.14 -6.87
N CYS A 58 -4.76 0.99 -5.60
CA CYS A 58 -4.88 -0.31 -4.94
C CYS A 58 -6.36 -0.62 -4.78
N MET A 59 -6.87 -1.56 -5.57
CA MET A 59 -8.29 -1.89 -5.56
C MET A 59 -8.72 -2.49 -4.23
N ALA A 60 -10.02 -2.42 -3.94
CA ALA A 60 -10.57 -3.15 -2.81
C ALA A 60 -10.19 -4.65 -2.93
N LYS A 61 -9.73 -5.21 -1.81
CA LYS A 61 -9.20 -6.57 -1.65
C LYS A 61 -7.81 -6.82 -2.26
N GLU A 62 -7.10 -5.79 -2.73
CA GLU A 62 -5.70 -5.92 -3.11
C GLU A 62 -4.79 -5.62 -1.91
N PRO A 63 -4.00 -6.58 -1.42
CA PRO A 63 -3.05 -6.32 -0.36
C PRO A 63 -1.96 -5.36 -0.82
N HIS A 64 -1.65 -4.34 -0.02
CA HIS A 64 -0.57 -3.41 -0.30
C HIS A 64 0.23 -3.07 0.96
N LEU A 65 1.44 -2.57 0.78
CA LEU A 65 2.30 -2.08 1.85
C LEU A 65 2.89 -0.76 1.36
N PRO A 66 2.22 0.37 1.63
CA PRO A 66 2.74 1.69 1.31
C PRO A 66 3.82 2.10 2.32
N SER A 67 4.49 3.21 2.02
CA SER A 67 5.48 3.86 2.89
C SER A 67 6.69 2.97 3.23
N ALA A 68 6.99 1.94 2.45
CA ALA A 68 8.23 1.19 2.63
C ALA A 68 9.41 2.06 2.15
N THR A 69 10.56 1.88 2.80
CA THR A 69 11.76 2.70 2.55
C THR A 69 12.30 2.45 1.14
N ALA A 70 12.29 3.49 0.28
CA ALA A 70 12.94 3.48 -1.02
C ALA A 70 14.39 4.00 -0.99
N SER A 71 14.76 4.79 0.02
CA SER A 71 16.07 5.43 0.14
C SER A 71 16.43 5.75 1.59
N GLU A 72 17.65 6.25 1.85
CA GLU A 72 18.04 6.74 3.19
C GLU A 72 17.28 8.00 3.62
N ASP A 73 16.77 8.79 2.68
CA ASP A 73 15.85 9.88 2.99
C ASP A 73 14.45 9.30 3.28
N LEU A 74 13.98 9.55 4.50
CA LEU A 74 12.73 9.03 5.04
C LEU A 74 11.61 10.07 5.03
N HIS A 75 11.88 11.31 4.59
CA HIS A 75 10.84 12.32 4.48
C HIS A 75 9.87 11.93 3.36
N LEU A 76 8.61 11.74 3.73
CA LEU A 76 7.52 11.42 2.81
C LEU A 76 6.29 12.21 3.20
N LYS A 77 5.71 12.91 2.22
CA LYS A 77 4.39 13.52 2.31
C LYS A 77 3.54 12.97 1.19
N LYS A 78 2.39 12.40 1.54
CA LYS A 78 1.50 11.73 0.59
C LYS A 78 0.04 12.01 0.89
N CYS A 79 -0.80 11.74 -0.10
CA CYS A 79 -2.25 11.71 0.01
C CYS A 79 -2.76 10.30 -0.29
N VAL A 80 -3.80 9.88 0.43
CA VAL A 80 -4.57 8.68 0.12
C VAL A 80 -6.02 9.10 -0.06
N ILE A 81 -6.55 8.91 -1.27
CA ILE A 81 -7.96 9.11 -1.56
C ILE A 81 -8.65 7.74 -1.41
N LYS A 82 -9.76 7.73 -0.67
CA LYS A 82 -10.60 6.55 -0.40
C LYS A 82 -11.90 6.63 -1.18
#